data_AF-A0A702BL68-F1
#
_entry.id   AF-A0A702BL68-F1
#
_cell.length_a   1.000
_cell.length_b   1.000
_cell.length_c   1.000
_cell.angle_alpha   90.00
_cell.angle_beta   90.00
_cell.angle_gamma   90.00
#
_symmetry.space_group_name_H-M   'P 1'
#
loop_
_entity.id
_entity.type
_entity.pdbx_description
1 polymer ?
#
loop_
_entity_poly.entity_id
_entity_poly.type
_entity_poly.pdbx_seq_one_letter_code
_entity_poly.pdbx_strand_id
1 'polypeptide(L)'
;MSDITANIVVPMPSQLFMMPRSFKAVANGQIYIGQIDTDPVNPANQLPVYLENEDGSHVQVSQPFIINAGGYPVYNGQIAKFVTVQGHSIAVYDAYGAQQFYYPNVLKYDPEQFAIDFPQQLSQTGLYVNDESKGDAMIGVKQPITGSIHRTQQDVKTMKELALLTLE
;
A
#
# COMPACT_ATOMS: atom_id res chain seq x y z
N MET A 1 -36.85 1.58 25.13
CA MET A 1 -36.02 2.36 24.20
C MET A 1 -34.67 1.66 24.21
N SER A 2 -34.25 1.07 23.10
CA SER A 2 -32.98 0.34 23.01
C SER A 2 -31.83 1.34 22.84
N ASP A 3 -30.90 1.36 23.79
CA ASP A 3 -29.66 2.12 23.68
C ASP A 3 -28.81 1.58 22.53
N ILE A 4 -28.61 2.40 21.50
CA ILE A 4 -27.64 2.15 20.43
C ILE A 4 -26.27 2.58 20.93
N THR A 5 -25.34 1.64 21.03
CA THR A 5 -23.90 1.92 21.13
C THR A 5 -23.34 1.95 19.71
N ALA A 6 -23.34 3.13 19.09
CA ALA A 6 -22.81 3.32 17.75
C ALA A 6 -21.26 3.26 17.79
N ASN A 7 -20.68 2.12 17.38
CA ASN A 7 -19.22 1.91 17.38
C ASN A 7 -18.56 2.13 16.02
N ILE A 8 -19.33 2.32 14.95
CA ILE A 8 -18.79 2.42 13.58
C ILE A 8 -19.04 3.83 13.07
N VAL A 9 -17.95 4.58 12.92
CA VAL A 9 -17.95 5.84 12.17
C VAL A 9 -18.14 5.49 10.70
N VAL A 10 -18.98 6.24 9.97
CA VAL A 10 -19.10 6.13 8.52
C VAL A 10 -18.11 7.12 7.89
N PRO A 11 -16.88 6.71 7.52
CA PRO A 11 -15.94 7.62 6.88
C PRO A 11 -16.33 7.86 5.42
N MET A 12 -15.88 8.99 4.87
CA MET A 12 -15.80 9.17 3.43
C MET A 12 -14.52 8.47 2.95
N PRO A 13 -14.61 7.41 2.12
CA PRO A 13 -13.46 6.60 1.72
C PRO A 13 -12.54 7.30 0.70
N SER A 14 -12.98 8.41 0.11
CA SER A 14 -12.19 9.17 -0.86
C SER A 14 -11.19 10.10 -0.19
N GLN A 15 -9.92 9.93 -0.56
CA GLN A 15 -8.86 10.82 -0.09
C GLN A 15 -8.85 12.11 -0.92
N LEU A 16 -8.86 13.25 -0.22
CA LEU A 16 -8.83 14.59 -0.83
C LEU A 16 -7.41 15.15 -0.89
N PHE A 17 -7.10 15.86 -1.98
CA PHE A 17 -5.86 16.62 -2.11
C PHE A 17 -6.05 18.06 -1.60
N MET A 18 -5.58 18.31 -0.38
CA MET A 18 -5.62 19.63 0.27
C MET A 18 -4.23 20.24 0.38
N MET A 19 -4.11 21.57 0.34
CA MET A 19 -2.84 22.25 0.48
C MET A 19 -2.20 21.97 1.85
N PRO A 20 -0.87 21.79 1.95
CA PRO A 20 -0.19 21.46 3.20
C PRO A 20 -0.20 22.62 4.21
N ARG A 21 -0.30 23.85 3.71
CA ARG A 21 -0.13 25.09 4.50
C ARG A 21 -1.44 25.86 4.69
N SER A 22 -2.53 25.40 4.11
CA SER A 22 -3.84 26.02 4.26
C SER A 22 -4.92 24.98 4.02
N PHE A 23 -6.02 25.02 4.78
CA PHE A 23 -7.12 24.08 4.63
C PHE A 23 -7.96 24.42 3.39
N LYS A 24 -7.37 24.25 2.21
CA LYS A 24 -7.93 24.54 0.89
C LYS A 24 -7.60 23.40 -0.06
N ALA A 25 -8.51 23.08 -0.98
CA ALA A 25 -8.22 22.14 -2.05
C ALA A 25 -7.04 22.63 -2.90
N VAL A 26 -6.23 21.69 -3.40
CA VAL A 26 -5.23 21.98 -4.44
C VAL A 26 -5.96 22.10 -5.79
N ALA A 27 -6.87 23.07 -5.88
CA ALA A 27 -7.74 23.26 -7.03
C ALA A 27 -6.93 23.57 -8.29
N ASN A 28 -7.29 22.94 -9.41
CA ASN A 28 -6.55 22.95 -10.66
C ASN A 28 -5.09 22.48 -10.52
N GLY A 29 -4.79 21.72 -9.47
CA GLY A 29 -3.52 21.06 -9.29
C GLY A 29 -3.34 19.90 -10.26
N GLN A 30 -2.08 19.48 -10.40
CA GLN A 30 -1.65 18.40 -11.27
C GLN A 30 -1.07 17.26 -10.43
N ILE A 31 -1.52 16.04 -10.71
CA ILE A 31 -1.02 14.82 -10.08
C ILE A 31 -0.20 14.05 -11.11
N TYR A 32 1.00 13.65 -10.70
CA TYR A 32 1.91 12.78 -11.46
C TYR A 32 2.18 11.50 -10.69
N ILE A 33 2.23 10.40 -11.40
CA ILE A 33 2.41 9.03 -10.91
C ILE A 33 3.58 8.40 -11.66
N GLY A 34 4.56 7.88 -10.93
CA GLY A 34 5.76 7.32 -11.52
C GLY A 34 6.28 6.11 -10.79
N GLN A 35 7.42 5.62 -11.23
CA GLN A 35 8.13 4.53 -10.59
C GLN A 35 8.54 4.92 -9.16
N ILE A 36 8.60 3.94 -8.28
CA ILE A 36 9.03 4.12 -6.89
C ILE A 36 10.43 4.76 -6.86
N ASP A 37 10.62 5.69 -5.93
CA ASP A 37 11.89 6.39 -5.68
C ASP A 37 12.42 7.20 -6.90
N THR A 38 11.53 7.57 -7.83
CA THR A 38 11.84 8.41 -9.00
C THR A 38 11.04 9.72 -9.02
N ASP A 39 11.41 10.63 -9.94
CA ASP A 39 10.64 11.84 -10.22
C ASP A 39 9.55 11.55 -11.27
N PRO A 40 8.26 11.57 -10.89
CA PRO A 40 7.14 11.24 -11.78
C PRO A 40 6.80 12.35 -12.80
N VAL A 41 7.39 13.55 -12.67
CA VAL A 41 7.22 14.63 -13.67
C VAL A 41 7.95 14.28 -14.96
N ASN A 42 9.05 13.54 -14.87
CA ASN A 42 9.77 13.05 -16.05
C ASN A 42 8.95 11.94 -16.75
N PRO A 43 8.57 12.09 -18.03
CA PRO A 43 7.80 11.09 -18.76
C PRO A 43 8.44 9.71 -18.81
N ALA A 44 9.78 9.62 -18.75
CA ALA A 44 10.49 8.34 -18.73
C ALA A 44 10.23 7.53 -17.44
N ASN A 45 9.88 8.21 -16.36
CA ASN A 45 9.61 7.60 -15.06
C ASN A 45 8.11 7.37 -14.82
N GLN A 46 7.24 7.85 -15.70
CA GLN A 46 5.80 7.74 -15.55
C GLN A 46 5.34 6.29 -15.71
N LEU A 47 4.38 5.90 -14.87
CA LEU A 47 3.73 4.60 -14.97
C LEU A 47 2.39 4.71 -15.71
N PRO A 48 1.95 3.62 -16.37
CA PRO A 48 0.59 3.55 -16.86
C PRO A 48 -0.40 3.61 -15.69
N VAL A 49 -1.40 4.47 -15.84
CA VAL A 49 -2.47 4.65 -14.87
C VAL A 49 -3.80 4.38 -15.56
N TYR A 50 -4.72 3.78 -14.82
CA TYR A 50 -6.02 3.39 -15.32
C TYR A 50 -7.12 4.11 -14.54
N LEU A 51 -8.13 4.58 -15.26
CA LEU A 51 -9.41 4.98 -14.71
C LEU A 51 -10.22 3.72 -14.42
N GLU A 52 -10.63 3.53 -13.17
CA GLU A 52 -11.60 2.51 -12.78
C GLU A 52 -13.01 3.09 -12.92
N ASN A 53 -13.81 2.52 -13.83
CA ASN A 53 -15.20 2.91 -14.04
C ASN A 53 -16.12 2.25 -13.00
N GLU A 54 -17.37 2.71 -12.93
CA GLU A 54 -18.39 2.16 -12.02
C GLU A 54 -18.70 0.68 -12.28
N ASP A 55 -18.49 0.21 -13.51
CA ASP A 55 -18.66 -1.19 -13.91
C ASP A 55 -17.42 -2.07 -13.60
N GLY A 56 -16.37 -1.48 -13.00
CA GLY A 56 -15.09 -2.14 -12.70
C GLY A 56 -14.15 -2.29 -13.91
N SER A 57 -14.52 -1.77 -15.09
CA SER A 57 -13.63 -1.73 -16.24
C SER A 57 -12.50 -0.71 -16.05
N HIS A 58 -11.37 -0.95 -16.73
CA HIS A 58 -10.16 -0.14 -16.61
C HIS A 58 -9.81 0.49 -17.95
N VAL A 59 -9.68 1.81 -17.98
CA VAL A 59 -9.30 2.57 -19.18
C VAL A 59 -7.99 3.30 -18.92
N GLN A 60 -6.97 3.06 -19.75
CA GLN A 60 -5.70 3.77 -19.61
C GLN A 60 -5.86 5.25 -19.92
N VAL A 61 -5.30 6.10 -19.06
CA VAL A 61 -5.40 7.56 -19.16
C VAL A 61 -4.02 8.21 -19.16
N SER A 62 -3.93 9.38 -19.80
CA SER A 62 -2.71 10.18 -19.84
C SER A 62 -2.54 11.03 -18.57
N GLN A 63 -1.30 11.21 -18.16
CA GLN A 63 -0.90 12.12 -17.09
C GLN A 63 -0.57 13.51 -17.65
N PRO A 64 -0.67 14.60 -16.85
CA PRO A 64 -1.09 14.66 -15.45
C PRO A 64 -2.61 14.61 -15.24
N PHE A 65 -3.05 14.22 -14.05
CA PHE A 65 -4.46 14.29 -13.65
C PHE A 65 -4.76 15.62 -12.97
N ILE A 66 -5.94 16.16 -13.24
CA ILE A 66 -6.34 17.46 -12.70
C ILE A 66 -7.15 17.27 -11.42
N ILE A 67 -6.95 18.16 -10.46
CA ILE A 67 -7.72 18.23 -9.23
C ILE A 67 -8.81 19.30 -9.37
N ASN A 68 -10.07 18.96 -9.06
CA ASN A 68 -11.17 19.92 -9.09
C ASN A 68 -11.15 20.87 -7.88
N ALA A 69 -12.09 21.83 -7.85
CA ALA A 69 -12.21 22.78 -6.75
C ALA A 69 -12.51 22.15 -5.38
N GLY A 70 -13.02 20.90 -5.35
CA GLY A 70 -13.28 20.14 -4.13
C GLY A 70 -12.09 19.30 -3.65
N GLY A 71 -10.97 19.28 -4.38
CA GLY A 71 -9.80 18.46 -4.02
C GLY A 71 -9.85 17.02 -4.54
N TYR A 72 -10.79 16.71 -5.45
CA TYR A 72 -10.91 15.39 -6.06
C TYR A 72 -10.14 15.32 -7.38
N PRO A 73 -9.47 14.20 -7.67
CA PRO A 73 -8.93 13.95 -9.00
C PRO A 73 -10.09 13.74 -9.98
N VAL A 74 -10.00 14.39 -11.15
CA VAL A 74 -11.05 14.36 -12.17
C VAL A 74 -10.52 13.94 -13.53
N TYR A 75 -11.36 13.25 -14.29
CA TYR A 75 -11.17 12.95 -15.70
C TYR A 75 -12.35 13.52 -16.49
N ASN A 76 -12.06 14.35 -17.50
CA ASN A 76 -13.08 15.03 -18.30
C ASN A 76 -14.15 15.79 -17.47
N GLY A 77 -13.75 16.35 -16.32
CA GLY A 77 -14.62 17.10 -15.40
C GLY A 77 -15.42 16.25 -14.41
N GLN A 78 -15.38 14.92 -14.51
CA GLN A 78 -16.03 14.00 -13.57
C GLN A 78 -15.03 13.47 -12.55
N ILE A 79 -15.50 13.25 -11.31
CA ILE A 79 -14.68 12.62 -10.27
C ILE A 79 -14.40 11.18 -10.69
N ALA A 80 -13.13 10.81 -10.64
CA ALA A 80 -12.61 9.59 -11.22
C ALA A 80 -11.69 8.89 -10.22
N LYS A 81 -11.76 7.56 -10.18
CA LYS A 81 -10.81 6.75 -9.41
C LYS A 81 -9.68 6.30 -10.32
N PHE A 82 -8.46 6.68 -9.96
CA PHE A 82 -7.25 6.29 -10.69
C PHE A 82 -6.54 5.18 -9.94
N VAL A 83 -6.17 4.12 -10.65
CA VAL A 83 -5.52 2.93 -10.09
C VAL A 83 -4.29 2.56 -10.90
N THR A 84 -3.33 1.93 -10.21
CA THR A 84 -2.07 1.43 -10.78
C THR A 84 -1.88 -0.03 -10.42
N VAL A 85 -1.21 -0.80 -11.28
CA VAL A 85 -0.96 -2.23 -11.04
C VAL A 85 0.11 -2.47 -9.96
N GLN A 86 1.08 -1.57 -9.84
CA GLN A 86 2.21 -1.69 -8.93
C GLN A 86 2.34 -0.46 -8.03
N GLY A 87 3.14 -0.58 -6.97
CA GLY A 87 3.49 0.56 -6.14
C GLY A 87 4.13 1.68 -6.95
N HIS A 88 3.82 2.93 -6.58
CA HIS A 88 4.19 4.10 -7.35
C HIS A 88 4.69 5.24 -6.45
N SER A 89 5.43 6.16 -7.05
CA SER A 89 5.65 7.50 -6.52
C SER A 89 4.52 8.42 -6.97
N ILE A 90 4.25 9.46 -6.17
CA ILE A 90 3.28 10.50 -6.52
C ILE A 90 3.88 11.87 -6.25
N ALA A 91 3.65 12.80 -7.17
CA ALA A 91 3.91 14.23 -6.98
C ALA A 91 2.65 15.03 -7.26
N VAL A 92 2.35 15.98 -6.38
CA VAL A 92 1.18 16.86 -6.50
C VAL A 92 1.65 18.30 -6.58
N TYR A 93 1.28 18.97 -7.65
CA TYR A 93 1.55 20.39 -7.89
C TYR A 93 0.25 21.18 -7.81
N ASP A 94 0.34 22.43 -7.39
CA ASP A 94 -0.80 23.35 -7.49
C ASP A 94 -0.92 23.98 -8.88
N ALA A 95 -1.94 24.81 -9.06
CA ALA A 95 -2.19 25.56 -10.30
C ALA A 95 -1.06 26.53 -10.69
N TYR A 96 -0.19 26.90 -9.74
CA TYR A 96 0.94 27.80 -9.96
C TYR A 96 2.26 27.03 -10.21
N GLY A 97 2.21 25.70 -10.25
CA GLY A 97 3.39 24.85 -10.45
C GLY A 97 4.25 24.68 -9.20
N ALA A 98 3.76 25.06 -8.02
CA ALA A 98 4.46 24.78 -6.77
C ALA A 98 4.14 23.36 -6.29
N GLN A 99 5.19 22.60 -5.95
CA GLN A 99 5.06 21.26 -5.43
C GLN A 99 4.46 21.31 -4.02
N GLN A 100 3.30 20.67 -3.85
CA GLN A 100 2.57 20.59 -2.59
C GLN A 100 2.91 19.28 -1.86
N PHE A 101 2.94 18.16 -2.59
CA PHE A 101 3.29 16.85 -2.03
C PHE A 101 4.23 16.07 -2.94
N TYR A 102 5.05 15.25 -2.30
CA TYR A 102 5.85 14.23 -2.94
C TYR A 102 5.94 13.03 -2.00
N TYR A 103 5.56 11.86 -2.52
CA TYR A 103 5.79 10.61 -1.84
C TYR A 103 6.57 9.70 -2.78
N PRO A 104 7.82 9.33 -2.44
CA PRO A 104 8.66 8.48 -3.29
C PRO A 104 8.12 7.05 -3.40
N ASN A 105 7.35 6.59 -2.41
CA ASN A 105 6.68 5.30 -2.45
C ASN A 105 5.38 5.37 -1.63
N VAL A 106 4.23 5.36 -2.30
CA VAL A 106 2.91 5.47 -1.64
C VAL A 106 2.62 4.25 -0.77
N LEU A 107 3.09 3.05 -1.14
CA LEU A 107 2.83 1.82 -0.37
C LEU A 107 3.39 1.87 1.05
N LYS A 108 4.43 2.69 1.31
CA LYS A 108 4.99 2.86 2.67
C LYS A 108 4.03 3.57 3.63
N TYR A 109 2.99 4.21 3.11
CA TYR A 109 2.04 5.02 3.86
C TYR A 109 0.66 4.38 3.93
N ASP A 110 0.48 3.19 3.34
CA ASP A 110 -0.76 2.44 3.41
C ASP A 110 -0.92 1.79 4.79
N PRO A 111 -1.91 2.21 5.61
CA PRO A 111 -2.12 1.63 6.93
C PRO A 111 -2.51 0.14 6.89
N GLU A 112 -3.00 -0.37 5.76
CA GLU A 112 -3.39 -1.78 5.60
C GLU A 112 -2.28 -2.67 5.02
N GLN A 113 -1.07 -2.15 4.80
CA GLN A 113 0.05 -2.92 4.21
C GLN A 113 0.34 -4.25 4.94
N PHE A 114 0.01 -4.33 6.23
CA PHE A 114 0.17 -5.53 7.05
C PHE A 114 -1.15 -6.19 7.49
N ALA A 115 -2.31 -5.57 7.23
CA ALA A 115 -3.56 -5.93 7.89
C ALA A 115 -4.26 -7.15 7.27
N ILE A 116 -4.18 -7.31 5.95
CA ILE A 116 -5.00 -8.33 5.26
C ILE A 116 -4.33 -9.70 5.32
N ASP A 117 -3.01 -9.76 5.18
CA ASP A 117 -2.33 -11.04 4.94
C ASP A 117 -1.44 -11.52 6.09
N PHE A 118 -1.04 -10.66 7.02
CA PHE A 118 -0.09 -11.06 8.07
C PHE A 118 -0.62 -12.19 8.97
N PRO A 119 -1.89 -12.19 9.43
CA PRO A 119 -2.43 -13.30 10.19
C PRO A 119 -2.50 -14.61 9.39
N GLN A 120 -2.81 -14.53 8.09
CA GLN A 120 -2.86 -15.71 7.21
C GLN A 120 -1.45 -16.25 6.92
N GLN A 121 -0.46 -15.37 6.77
CA GLN A 121 0.95 -15.71 6.63
C GLN A 121 1.48 -16.39 7.91
N LEU A 122 1.17 -15.88 9.10
CA LEU A 122 1.59 -16.49 10.37
C LEU A 122 0.90 -17.82 10.65
N SER A 123 -0.36 -17.96 10.26
CA SER A 123 -1.13 -19.20 10.45
C SER A 123 -0.99 -20.20 9.32
N GLN A 124 -0.29 -19.86 8.22
CA GLN A 124 -0.21 -20.64 6.98
C GLN A 124 -1.60 -21.10 6.50
N THR A 125 -2.54 -20.18 6.40
CA THR A 125 -3.90 -20.47 5.93
C THR A 125 -4.18 -19.82 4.58
N GLY A 126 -5.22 -20.27 3.88
CA GLY A 126 -5.63 -19.72 2.59
C GLY A 126 -4.57 -19.88 1.50
N LEU A 127 -4.14 -18.77 0.89
CA LEU A 127 -3.16 -18.75 -0.21
C LEU A 127 -1.76 -19.25 0.21
N TYR A 128 -1.46 -19.22 1.52
CA TYR A 128 -0.12 -19.48 2.08
C TYR A 128 0.06 -20.89 2.64
N VAL A 129 -0.92 -21.79 2.47
CA VAL A 129 -0.90 -23.15 3.05
C VAL A 129 0.31 -23.98 2.61
N ASN A 130 0.82 -23.74 1.39
CA ASN A 130 1.95 -24.49 0.82
C ASN A 130 3.24 -23.66 0.72
N ASP A 131 3.31 -22.48 1.34
CA ASP A 131 4.51 -21.63 1.30
C ASP A 131 5.38 -21.85 2.54
N GLU A 132 6.46 -22.63 2.38
CA GLU A 132 7.42 -22.96 3.45
C GLU A 132 8.19 -21.73 3.99
N SER A 133 8.13 -20.59 3.31
CA SER A 133 8.72 -19.33 3.80
C SER A 133 7.83 -18.59 4.81
N LYS A 134 6.63 -19.10 5.08
CA LYS A 134 5.62 -18.49 5.96
C LYS A 134 5.49 -19.24 7.30
N GLY A 135 4.61 -18.81 8.19
CA GLY A 135 4.34 -19.48 9.47
C GLY A 135 5.56 -19.53 10.39
N ASP A 136 5.97 -20.74 10.75
CA ASP A 136 7.08 -20.97 11.69
C ASP A 136 8.46 -20.57 11.14
N ALA A 137 8.61 -20.44 9.81
CA ALA A 137 9.78 -19.85 9.19
C ALA A 137 9.90 -18.34 9.45
N MET A 138 8.79 -17.65 9.78
CA MET A 138 8.79 -16.22 10.10
C MET A 138 9.02 -15.94 11.59
N ILE A 139 8.95 -16.97 12.44
CA ILE A 139 9.07 -16.84 13.90
C ILE A 139 10.51 -17.07 14.32
N GLY A 140 11.21 -16.00 14.70
CA GLY A 140 12.57 -16.06 15.24
C GLY A 140 12.61 -16.68 16.64
N VAL A 141 13.52 -17.62 16.85
CA VAL A 141 13.82 -18.25 18.13
C VAL A 141 15.28 -17.99 18.50
N LYS A 142 15.52 -17.49 19.72
CA LYS A 142 16.87 -17.28 20.27
C LYS A 142 16.93 -17.84 21.69
N GLN A 143 17.95 -18.66 21.95
CA GLN A 143 18.17 -19.19 23.29
C GLN A 143 18.82 -18.13 24.19
N PRO A 144 18.47 -18.06 25.49
CA PRO A 144 19.03 -17.10 26.42
C PRO A 144 20.43 -17.53 26.90
N ILE A 145 21.33 -17.85 25.98
CA ILE A 145 22.70 -18.26 26.26
C ILE A 145 23.69 -17.43 25.43
N THR A 146 24.83 -17.10 26.02
CA THR A 146 25.91 -16.37 25.35
C THR A 146 26.41 -17.16 24.14
N GLY A 147 26.48 -16.52 22.98
CA GLY A 147 26.92 -17.15 21.72
C GLY A 147 25.82 -17.89 20.95
N SER A 148 24.55 -17.82 21.37
CA SER A 148 23.44 -18.42 20.63
C SER A 148 23.31 -17.81 19.22
N ILE A 149 23.15 -18.67 18.21
CA ILE A 149 22.82 -18.26 16.84
C ILE A 149 21.34 -17.93 16.69
N HIS A 150 21.02 -16.95 15.84
CA HIS A 150 19.63 -16.63 15.47
C HIS A 150 19.09 -17.69 14.51
N ARG A 151 17.89 -18.20 14.77
CA ARG A 151 17.24 -19.25 13.98
C ARG A 151 15.73 -19.02 13.92
N THR A 152 15.06 -19.67 12.97
CA THR A 152 13.60 -19.70 12.89
C THR A 152 13.02 -20.91 13.64
N GLN A 153 11.72 -20.91 13.92
CA GLN A 153 11.04 -22.05 14.53
C GLN A 153 11.05 -23.27 13.59
N GLN A 154 10.98 -23.06 12.27
CA GLN A 154 11.13 -24.10 11.25
C GLN A 154 12.53 -24.75 11.32
N ASP A 155 13.61 -23.95 11.39
CA ASP A 155 14.98 -24.48 11.48
C ASP A 155 15.17 -25.43 12.67
N VAL A 156 14.57 -25.08 13.81
CA VAL A 156 14.64 -25.88 15.04
C VAL A 156 13.90 -27.20 14.87
N LYS A 157 12.76 -27.20 14.18
CA LYS A 157 11.96 -28.39 13.92
C LYS A 157 12.69 -29.35 12.98
N THR A 158 13.17 -28.84 11.84
CA THR A 158 13.92 -29.64 10.85
C THR A 158 15.16 -30.28 11.47
N MET A 159 15.90 -29.56 12.32
CA MET A 159 17.07 -30.12 13.00
C MET A 159 16.72 -31.22 14.00
N LYS A 160 15.63 -31.07 14.76
CA LYS A 160 15.18 -32.11 15.70
C LYS A 160 14.78 -33.39 14.96
N GLU A 161 14.12 -33.24 13.82
CA GLU A 161 13.69 -34.35 12.98
C GLU A 161 14.89 -35.08 12.36
N LEU A 162 15.88 -34.34 11.83
CA LEU A 162 17.14 -34.91 11.32
C LEU A 162 17.94 -35.66 12.41
N ALA A 163 17.98 -35.11 13.62
CA ALA A 163 18.67 -35.74 14.75
C ALA A 163 17.99 -37.05 15.20
N LEU A 164 16.67 -37.16 15.02
CA LEU A 164 15.92 -38.37 15.35
C LEU A 164 16.15 -39.49 14.32
N LEU A 165 16.26 -39.13 13.03
CA LEU A 165 16.50 -40.05 11.91
C LEU A 165 17.94 -40.60 11.83
N THR A 166 18.89 -39.98 12.52
CA THR A 166 20.31 -40.41 12.55
C THR A 166 20.63 -41.32 13.75
N LEU A 167 19.61 -41.62 14.58
CA LEU A 167 19.70 -42.51 15.74
C LEU A 167 19.14 -43.91 15.49
N GLU A 168 18.70 -44.21 14.27
CA GLU A 168 18.37 -45.56 13.76
C GLU A 168 19.48 -46.06 12.81
#